data_AF-A0A564YRK7-F1
#
_entry.id   AF-A0A564YRK7-F1
#
_cell.length_a   1.000
_cell.length_b   1.000
_cell.length_c   1.000
_cell.angle_alpha   90.00
_cell.angle_beta   90.00
_cell.angle_gamma   90.00
#
_symmetry.space_group_name_H-M   'P 1'
#
loop_
_entity.id
_entity.type
_entity.pdbx_description
1 polymer ?
#
loop_
_entity_poly.entity_id
_entity_poly.type
_entity_poly.pdbx_seq_one_letter_code
_entity_poly.pdbx_strand_id
1 'polypeptide(L)'
;MAFNMDSLKDALELSSSPPEGQLETVDLEGIAKYIKSGKAKNVITAIGAGISTSAGIPDFRSKETGIYENLNEYNLPDPMAVFSIDYFEMNPKPFFQVAKNLYHPYAKPTLAHYFIKLLNEKGILLRDYTQVSLTCIFMDEGWL
;
A
#
# COMPACT_ATOMS: atom_id res chain seq x y z
N MET A 1 -8.79 -41.08 42.49
CA MET A 1 -8.07 -40.11 41.65
C MET A 1 -9.05 -38.99 41.32
N ALA A 2 -8.85 -37.80 41.87
CA ALA A 2 -9.74 -36.67 41.60
C ALA A 2 -9.43 -36.13 40.20
N PHE A 3 -10.44 -36.00 39.36
CA PHE A 3 -10.33 -35.41 38.04
C PHE A 3 -9.97 -33.93 38.19
N ASN A 4 -8.77 -33.54 37.76
CA ASN A 4 -8.28 -32.18 37.91
C ASN A 4 -8.85 -31.31 36.76
N MET A 5 -9.90 -30.56 37.07
CA MET A 5 -10.59 -29.67 36.13
C MET A 5 -9.64 -28.62 35.55
N ASP A 6 -8.60 -28.22 36.28
CA ASP A 6 -7.67 -27.17 35.84
C ASP A 6 -6.71 -27.69 34.77
N SER A 7 -6.24 -28.93 34.89
CA SER A 7 -5.43 -29.58 33.83
C SER A 7 -6.19 -29.76 32.50
N LEU A 8 -7.52 -29.85 32.58
CA LEU A 8 -8.40 -29.99 31.42
C LEU A 8 -8.66 -28.63 30.74
N LYS A 9 -8.73 -27.54 31.52
CA LYS A 9 -8.83 -26.18 30.99
C LYS A 9 -7.55 -25.77 30.26
N ASP A 10 -6.40 -26.14 30.79
CA ASP A 10 -5.10 -25.89 30.16
C ASP A 10 -4.93 -26.69 28.87
N ALA A 11 -5.33 -27.97 28.87
CA ALA A 11 -5.27 -28.83 27.68
C ALA A 11 -6.25 -28.42 26.57
N LEU A 12 -7.32 -27.69 26.90
CA LEU A 12 -8.33 -27.21 25.95
C LEU A 12 -8.10 -25.74 25.54
N GLU A 13 -6.97 -25.12 25.91
CA GLU A 13 -6.64 -23.71 25.61
C GLU A 13 -7.78 -22.73 25.98
N LEU A 14 -8.58 -23.05 27.01
CA LEU A 14 -9.67 -22.19 27.49
C LEU A 14 -9.16 -21.02 28.35
N SER A 15 -7.87 -20.67 28.26
CA SER A 15 -7.33 -19.46 28.85
C SER A 15 -8.01 -18.24 28.23
N SER A 16 -8.76 -17.52 29.04
CA SER A 16 -9.60 -16.37 28.70
C SER A 16 -8.83 -15.10 28.27
N SER A 17 -7.54 -15.21 27.97
CA SER A 17 -6.77 -14.12 27.38
C SER A 17 -6.88 -14.20 25.85
N PRO A 18 -7.43 -13.18 25.17
CA PRO A 18 -7.40 -13.15 23.72
C PRO A 18 -5.95 -13.30 23.23
N PRO A 19 -5.69 -14.10 22.18
CA PRO A 19 -4.35 -14.32 21.67
C PRO A 19 -3.61 -12.99 21.45
N GLU A 20 -2.33 -12.96 21.82
CA GLU A 20 -1.49 -11.77 21.67
C GLU A 20 -1.59 -11.22 20.24
N GLY A 21 -2.06 -9.98 20.12
CA GLY A 21 -2.20 -9.31 18.81
C GLY A 21 -3.64 -9.13 18.33
N GLN A 22 -4.67 -9.57 19.07
CA GLN A 22 -6.06 -9.27 18.71
C GLN A 22 -6.40 -7.78 18.90
N LEU A 23 -7.11 -7.23 17.92
CA LEU A 23 -7.77 -5.94 18.02
C LEU A 23 -8.99 -6.06 18.94
N GLU A 24 -9.24 -5.02 19.75
CA GLU A 24 -10.45 -4.93 20.58
C GLU A 24 -11.73 -4.87 19.70
N THR A 25 -11.64 -4.16 18.59
CA THR A 25 -12.69 -3.97 17.57
C THR A 25 -12.09 -4.00 16.17
N VAL A 26 -12.86 -4.47 15.18
CA VAL A 26 -12.43 -4.53 13.76
C VAL A 26 -12.90 -3.28 13.02
N ASP A 27 -12.46 -2.12 13.51
CA ASP A 27 -12.71 -0.79 12.99
C ASP A 27 -11.45 0.09 13.09
N LEU A 28 -11.52 1.33 12.61
CA LEU A 28 -10.38 2.25 12.63
C LEU A 28 -9.97 2.61 14.06
N GLU A 29 -10.95 2.73 14.95
CA GLU A 29 -10.75 3.02 16.37
C GLU A 29 -9.96 1.90 17.06
N GLY A 30 -10.31 0.64 16.80
CA GLY A 30 -9.61 -0.54 17.31
C GLY A 30 -8.17 -0.61 16.84
N ILE A 31 -7.91 -0.34 15.56
CA ILE A 31 -6.56 -0.24 14.99
C ILE A 31 -5.78 0.89 15.67
N ALA A 32 -6.38 2.07 15.81
CA ALA A 32 -5.74 3.22 16.43
C ALA A 32 -5.39 2.97 17.90
N LYS A 33 -6.29 2.34 18.66
CA LYS A 33 -6.03 1.92 20.05
C LYS A 33 -4.88 0.90 20.10
N TYR A 34 -4.86 -0.07 19.19
CA TYR A 34 -3.81 -1.07 19.14
C TYR A 34 -2.43 -0.44 18.88
N ILE A 35 -2.33 0.47 17.91
CA ILE A 35 -1.09 1.22 17.64
C ILE A 35 -0.67 2.05 18.85
N LYS A 36 -1.61 2.78 19.46
CA LYS A 36 -1.35 3.62 20.66
C LYS A 36 -0.93 2.81 21.90
N SER A 37 -1.34 1.55 21.99
CA SER A 37 -0.99 0.67 23.11
C SER A 37 0.51 0.31 23.17
N GLY A 38 1.28 0.60 22.10
CA GLY A 38 2.69 0.26 22.00
C GLY A 38 2.96 -1.23 21.66
N LYS A 39 1.90 -2.02 21.45
CA LYS A 39 2.01 -3.42 20.99
C LYS A 39 2.45 -3.52 19.53
N ALA A 40 2.07 -2.55 18.69
CA ALA A 40 2.49 -2.47 17.29
C ALA A 40 3.94 -1.96 17.17
N LYS A 41 4.90 -2.89 17.00
CA LYS A 41 6.33 -2.55 16.87
C LYS A 41 6.88 -2.66 15.44
N ASN A 42 6.22 -3.47 14.61
CA ASN A 42 6.67 -3.81 13.26
C ASN A 42 5.52 -3.64 12.27
N VAL A 43 5.23 -2.39 11.93
CA VAL A 43 4.19 -2.06 10.94
C VAL A 43 4.78 -2.20 9.55
N ILE A 44 4.09 -2.92 8.69
CA ILE A 44 4.41 -3.03 7.26
C ILE A 44 3.31 -2.32 6.48
N THR A 45 3.70 -1.43 5.57
CA THR A 45 2.77 -0.81 4.63
C THR A 45 2.93 -1.45 3.25
N ALA A 46 1.81 -1.67 2.57
CA ALA A 46 1.76 -2.17 1.21
C ALA A 46 0.86 -1.23 0.40
N ILE A 47 1.48 -0.41 -0.44
CA ILE A 47 0.82 0.70 -1.13
C ILE A 47 0.86 0.53 -2.66
N GLY A 48 -0.16 1.06 -3.31
CA GLY A 48 -0.24 1.17 -4.77
C GLY A 48 -0.48 2.61 -5.22
N ALA A 49 -0.67 2.81 -6.53
CA ALA A 49 -0.87 4.13 -7.14
C ALA A 49 -2.02 4.96 -6.52
N GLY A 50 -3.00 4.31 -5.90
CA GLY A 50 -4.16 4.96 -5.28
C GLY A 50 -3.79 6.06 -4.27
N ILE A 51 -2.71 5.92 -3.51
CA ILE A 51 -2.31 6.94 -2.51
C ILE A 51 -1.85 8.26 -3.15
N SER A 52 -1.53 8.24 -4.45
CA SER A 52 -1.03 9.39 -5.22
C SER A 52 -2.10 10.06 -6.09
N THR A 53 -3.30 9.47 -6.19
CA THR A 53 -4.42 10.02 -6.97
C THR A 53 -4.83 11.43 -6.51
N SER A 54 -4.84 11.65 -5.20
CA SER A 54 -5.11 12.98 -4.61
C SER A 54 -4.00 14.02 -4.85
N ALA A 55 -2.81 13.60 -5.32
CA ALA A 55 -1.76 14.52 -5.77
C ALA A 55 -1.92 14.93 -7.25
N GLY A 56 -3.00 14.49 -7.91
CA GLY A 56 -3.25 14.75 -9.34
C GLY A 56 -2.60 13.74 -10.27
N ILE A 57 -2.02 12.67 -9.75
CA ILE A 57 -1.40 11.61 -10.55
C ILE A 57 -2.47 10.56 -10.85
N PRO A 58 -2.85 10.36 -12.12
CA PRO A 58 -3.85 9.35 -12.46
C PRO A 58 -3.33 7.96 -12.10
N ASP A 59 -4.23 7.10 -11.63
CA ASP A 59 -3.90 5.68 -11.53
C ASP A 59 -4.00 5.02 -12.92
N PHE A 60 -3.72 3.73 -12.97
CA PHE A 60 -3.79 3.01 -14.22
C PHE A 60 -5.22 2.58 -14.59
N ARG A 61 -6.05 2.24 -13.59
CA ARG A 61 -7.25 1.39 -13.75
C ARG A 61 -8.58 2.08 -13.45
N SER A 62 -8.59 3.29 -12.91
CA SER A 62 -9.83 4.01 -12.60
C SER A 62 -10.60 4.32 -13.86
N LYS A 63 -11.93 4.16 -13.79
CA LYS A 63 -12.82 4.58 -14.87
C LYS A 63 -12.73 6.09 -15.03
N GLU A 64 -12.78 6.60 -16.26
CA GLU A 64 -12.75 8.03 -16.65
C GLU A 64 -11.42 8.77 -16.42
N THR A 65 -10.63 8.38 -15.42
CA THR A 65 -9.39 9.07 -15.03
C THR A 65 -8.13 8.21 -15.20
N GLY A 66 -8.30 6.90 -15.41
CA GLY A 66 -7.20 5.95 -15.55
C GLY A 66 -6.51 6.05 -16.91
N ILE A 67 -5.20 5.81 -16.92
CA ILE A 67 -4.36 5.97 -18.12
C ILE A 67 -4.77 5.00 -19.24
N TYR A 68 -5.33 3.83 -18.91
CA TYR A 68 -5.73 2.84 -19.91
C TYR A 68 -6.85 3.32 -20.85
N GLU A 69 -7.70 4.28 -20.44
CA GLU A 69 -8.79 4.76 -21.30
C GLU A 69 -8.30 5.67 -22.44
N ASN A 70 -7.16 6.34 -22.25
CA ASN A 70 -6.57 7.24 -23.25
C ASN A 70 -5.69 6.50 -24.28
N LEU A 71 -5.58 5.17 -24.19
CA LEU A 71 -4.70 4.37 -25.07
C LEU A 71 -5.36 3.86 -26.34
N ASN A 72 -6.64 4.14 -26.55
CA ASN A 72 -7.39 3.71 -27.72
C ASN A 72 -6.76 4.20 -29.04
N GLU A 73 -6.00 5.30 -29.01
CA GLU A 73 -5.30 5.86 -30.19
C GLU A 73 -4.14 4.97 -30.69
N TYR A 74 -3.61 4.06 -29.88
CA TYR A 74 -2.45 3.22 -30.22
C TYR A 74 -2.83 1.83 -30.73
N ASN A 75 -4.13 1.53 -30.83
CA ASN A 75 -4.67 0.25 -31.32
C ASN A 75 -3.94 -0.96 -30.69
N LEU A 76 -3.74 -0.90 -29.37
CA LEU A 76 -3.03 -1.92 -28.61
C LEU A 76 -3.83 -3.23 -28.63
N PRO A 77 -3.16 -4.40 -28.66
CA PRO A 77 -3.84 -5.70 -28.55
C PRO A 77 -4.56 -5.84 -27.21
N ASP A 78 -3.98 -5.26 -26.14
CA ASP A 78 -4.60 -5.10 -24.84
C ASP A 78 -3.98 -3.87 -24.12
N PRO A 79 -4.68 -3.25 -23.13
CA PRO A 79 -4.15 -2.07 -22.43
C PRO A 79 -2.87 -2.32 -21.62
N MET A 80 -2.63 -3.56 -21.18
CA MET A 80 -1.43 -3.92 -20.40
C MET A 80 -0.20 -4.08 -21.30
N ALA A 81 -0.38 -4.29 -22.60
CA ALA A 81 0.71 -4.42 -23.58
C ALA A 81 1.66 -3.23 -23.56
N VAL A 82 1.18 -2.02 -23.22
CA VAL A 82 2.03 -0.82 -23.09
C VAL A 82 3.13 -0.97 -22.03
N PHE A 83 2.95 -1.88 -21.07
CA PHE A 83 3.91 -2.19 -20.01
C PHE A 83 4.62 -3.54 -20.22
N SER A 84 4.38 -4.22 -21.35
CA SER A 84 5.11 -5.43 -21.72
C SER A 84 6.47 -5.06 -22.32
N ILE A 85 7.53 -5.74 -21.87
CA ILE A 85 8.88 -5.56 -22.43
C ILE A 85 8.93 -5.91 -23.91
N ASP A 86 8.27 -7.01 -24.31
CA ASP A 86 8.25 -7.48 -25.70
C ASP A 86 7.61 -6.43 -26.62
N TYR A 87 6.50 -5.83 -26.16
CA TYR A 87 5.81 -4.78 -26.92
C TYR A 87 6.64 -3.49 -26.96
N PHE A 88 7.30 -3.13 -25.85
CA PHE A 88 8.17 -1.96 -25.80
C PHE A 88 9.32 -2.05 -26.80
N GLU A 89 9.94 -3.22 -26.96
CA GLU A 89 10.99 -3.45 -27.95
C GLU A 89 10.47 -3.33 -29.38
N MET A 90 9.23 -3.76 -29.65
CA MET A 90 8.60 -3.65 -30.97
C MET A 90 8.16 -2.22 -31.31
N ASN A 91 7.51 -1.54 -30.36
CA ASN A 91 6.97 -0.19 -30.52
C ASN A 91 6.99 0.57 -29.19
N PRO A 92 8.04 1.34 -28.90
CA PRO A 92 8.16 2.05 -27.62
C PRO A 92 7.32 3.34 -27.54
N LYS A 93 6.72 3.80 -28.66
CA LYS A 93 5.99 5.08 -28.71
C LYS A 93 4.85 5.19 -27.69
N PRO A 94 3.96 4.18 -27.53
CA PRO A 94 2.86 4.26 -26.57
C PRO A 94 3.36 4.36 -25.13
N PHE A 95 4.44 3.64 -24.79
CA PHE A 95 5.07 3.73 -23.47
C PHE A 95 5.57 5.15 -23.18
N PHE A 96 6.29 5.79 -24.11
CA PHE A 96 6.81 7.14 -23.89
C PHE A 96 5.70 8.20 -23.76
N GLN A 97 4.58 8.03 -24.48
CA GLN A 97 3.43 8.91 -24.31
C GLN A 97 2.82 8.75 -22.92
N VAL A 98 2.63 7.51 -22.48
CA VAL A 98 2.16 7.18 -21.12
C VAL A 98 3.10 7.75 -20.06
N ALA A 99 4.41 7.55 -20.23
CA ALA A 99 5.42 8.07 -19.31
C ALA A 99 5.39 9.60 -19.22
N LYS A 100 5.16 10.30 -20.34
CA LYS A 100 5.00 11.76 -20.35
C LYS A 100 3.77 12.20 -19.55
N ASN A 101 2.64 11.50 -19.69
CA ASN A 101 1.43 11.81 -18.93
C ASN A 101 1.57 11.48 -17.44
N LEU A 102 2.43 10.52 -17.08
CA LEU A 102 2.73 10.15 -15.70
C LEU A 102 3.74 11.08 -15.04
N TYR A 103 4.50 11.84 -15.83
CA TYR A 103 5.55 12.72 -15.34
C TYR A 103 4.97 13.98 -14.69
N HIS A 104 4.93 13.99 -13.36
CA HIS A 104 4.43 15.12 -12.55
C HIS A 104 5.54 15.64 -11.60
N PRO A 105 6.49 16.46 -12.10
CA PRO A 105 7.66 16.89 -11.33
C PRO A 105 7.33 17.81 -10.15
N TYR A 106 6.11 18.34 -10.09
CA TYR A 106 5.65 19.22 -9.01
C TYR A 106 4.61 18.57 -8.09
N ALA A 107 4.32 17.28 -8.28
CA ALA A 107 3.40 16.55 -7.41
C ALA A 107 3.96 16.49 -5.99
N LYS A 108 3.11 16.78 -5.01
CA LYS A 108 3.49 16.77 -3.60
C LYS A 108 3.03 15.48 -2.92
N PRO A 109 3.74 15.02 -1.87
CA PRO A 109 3.27 13.92 -1.05
C PRO A 109 1.86 14.18 -0.51
N THR A 110 1.02 13.14 -0.52
CA THR A 110 -0.34 13.18 0.02
C THR A 110 -0.34 12.90 1.53
N LEU A 111 -1.48 13.07 2.19
CA LEU A 111 -1.62 12.73 3.62
C LEU A 111 -1.23 11.27 3.92
N ALA A 112 -1.49 10.34 2.99
CA ALA A 112 -1.09 8.94 3.15
C ALA A 112 0.44 8.78 3.19
N HIS A 113 1.18 9.53 2.36
CA HIS A 113 2.64 9.54 2.38
C HIS A 113 3.17 10.09 3.72
N TYR A 114 2.61 11.20 4.19
CA TYR A 114 2.98 11.77 5.49
C TYR A 114 2.62 10.86 6.67
N PHE A 115 1.55 10.07 6.56
CA PHE A 115 1.22 9.06 7.56
C PHE A 115 2.30 7.97 7.65
N ILE A 116 2.77 7.46 6.51
CA ILE A 116 3.86 6.46 6.46
C ILE A 116 5.14 7.04 7.06
N LYS A 117 5.49 8.28 6.71
CA LYS A 117 6.58 9.02 7.34
C LYS A 117 6.41 9.07 8.86
N LEU A 118 5.23 9.41 9.35
CA LEU A 118 4.97 9.50 10.80
C LEU A 118 5.17 8.15 11.50
N LEU A 119 4.83 7.03 10.85
CA LEU A 119 5.13 5.69 11.37
C LEU A 119 6.65 5.46 11.48
N ASN A 120 7.42 5.93 10.50
CA ASN A 120 8.88 5.87 10.51
C ASN A 120 9.49 6.75 11.62
N GLU A 121 9.05 8.00 11.74
CA GLU A 121 9.50 8.93 12.79
C GLU A 121 9.17 8.42 14.20
N LYS A 122 8.10 7.63 14.33
CA LYS A 122 7.73 6.95 15.59
C LYS A 122 8.50 5.65 15.83
N GLY A 123 9.35 5.21 14.90
CA GLY A 123 10.17 4.02 15.01
C GLY A 123 9.40 2.70 14.98
N ILE A 124 8.17 2.71 14.43
CA ILE A 124 7.31 1.52 14.36
C ILE A 124 7.15 0.98 12.93
N LEU A 125 7.58 1.74 11.92
CA LEU A 125 7.59 1.27 10.53
C LEU A 125 8.76 0.31 10.33
N LEU A 126 8.46 -0.94 9.98
CA LEU A 126 9.46 -1.94 9.63
C LEU A 126 9.82 -1.86 8.14
N ARG A 127 8.81 -1.70 7.28
CA ARG A 127 9.00 -1.67 5.83
C ARG A 127 7.81 -1.05 5.13
N ASP A 128 8.09 -0.32 4.06
CA ASP A 128 7.10 0.10 3.06
C ASP A 128 7.35 -0.65 1.75
N TYR A 129 6.33 -1.35 1.26
CA TYR A 129 6.32 -2.03 -0.03
C TYR A 129 5.41 -1.28 -1.00
N THR A 130 5.94 -0.95 -2.19
CA THR A 130 5.22 -0.15 -3.20
C THR A 130 5.18 -0.87 -4.54
N GLN A 131 4.00 -0.87 -5.19
CA GLN A 131 3.73 -1.60 -6.44
C GLN A 131 3.70 -0.71 -7.68
N VAL A 132 4.65 0.22 -7.86
CA VAL A 132 4.60 1.28 -8.89
C VAL A 132 3.75 2.47 -8.41
N SER A 133 4.24 3.15 -7.37
CA SER A 133 4.14 4.60 -7.39
C SER A 133 5.21 5.07 -8.37
N LEU A 134 4.83 5.53 -9.56
CA LEU A 134 5.76 6.20 -10.49
C LEU A 134 6.30 7.53 -9.95
N THR A 135 6.13 7.78 -8.66
CA THR A 135 6.50 9.01 -8.03
C THR A 135 7.58 8.74 -7.00
N CYS A 136 8.77 9.23 -7.34
CA CYS A 136 9.88 9.56 -6.45
C CYS A 136 9.50 10.57 -5.35
N ILE A 137 8.22 10.73 -5.00
CA ILE A 137 7.74 11.59 -3.90
C ILE A 137 8.44 11.22 -2.58
N PHE A 138 8.79 9.93 -2.39
CA PHE A 138 9.58 9.50 -1.24
C PHE A 138 11.08 9.84 -1.36
N MET A 139 11.61 9.99 -2.56
CA MET A 139 13.06 10.18 -2.78
C MET A 139 13.46 11.66 -2.75
N ASP A 140 12.60 12.58 -3.20
CA ASP A 140 12.93 14.01 -3.29
C ASP A 140 13.13 14.70 -1.93
N GLU A 141 12.64 14.09 -0.84
CA GLU A 141 12.81 14.59 0.52
C GLU A 141 13.65 13.67 1.42
N GLY A 142 14.35 12.69 0.85
CA GLY A 142 15.31 11.87 1.59
C GLY A 142 14.68 10.95 2.64
N TRP A 143 13.47 10.45 2.36
CA TRP A 143 12.71 9.59 3.31
C TRP A 143 13.28 8.18 3.47
N LEU A 144 14.21 7.75 2.60
CA LEU A 144 14.83 6.43 2.56
C LEU A 144 16.35 6.52 2.46
#